data_AF-A0A059FMH8-F1
#
_entry.id   AF-A0A059FMH8-F1
#
_cell.length_a   1.000
_cell.length_b   1.000
_cell.length_c   1.000
_cell.angle_alpha   90.00
_cell.angle_beta   90.00
_cell.angle_gamma   90.00
#
_symmetry.space_group_name_H-M   'P 1'
#
loop_
_entity.id
_entity.type
_entity.pdbx_description
1 polymer ?
#
loop_
_entity_poly.entity_id
_entity_poly.type
_entity_poly.pdbx_seq_one_letter_code
_entity_poly.pdbx_strand_id
1 'polypeptide(L)'
;MTLPGDWSDWKTWAILIAVIILLYIARPHLQRTFRSLFMGLAYMLNRLALWFGTAAANMYAKYCETVAAHLADEYQDKLYSHEARLGARSNKHDREILHVVGKLETSSQEIEGSVETLKQINLPQTTLDAVRMSLAETVNAKSQARLTSAMNQVKRTVSAEIQTVRPDLQNIRSHLKPIGENVVKLKTYGQEFARLADRINSDFDVFEESIHSDDRVAVAQKQSILIPLLIALIVMFVALTGAFLNFFLIARPMAEIVGDGLQILGMPLPTAAALVVIFLEAVAGIVLMEAAGVTKLGFFLTIGVAGRRILFWAAFAFLCGFSFFEAILAMQRDSLIILDQQTQVMALGDLVVEEPAGVSLIMIAQIMLAVVIPWLLAIAAIPLETVVKNSVFLLRIVGHVILVFLSNFFRLLSTVVKSVGLFLLRLYDLIIFLPLAIEQVVQTVRHAGKAGKPDEART
;
A
#
# COMPACT_ATOMS: atom_id res chain seq x y z
N MET A 1 -13.40 12.41 -65.77
CA MET A 1 -13.67 13.65 -65.02
C MET A 1 -12.77 14.72 -65.62
N THR A 2 -13.35 15.61 -66.41
CA THR A 2 -12.69 16.56 -67.30
C THR A 2 -11.95 17.65 -66.52
N LEU A 3 -10.65 17.77 -66.77
CA LEU A 3 -9.80 18.88 -66.30
C LEU A 3 -10.30 20.20 -66.90
N PRO A 4 -10.55 21.27 -66.10
CA PRO A 4 -10.94 22.55 -66.66
C PRO A 4 -9.71 23.39 -67.00
N GLY A 5 -9.76 24.07 -68.14
CA GLY A 5 -8.95 25.26 -68.41
C GLY A 5 -7.97 25.11 -69.58
N ASP A 6 -8.30 25.75 -70.70
CA ASP A 6 -7.36 26.06 -71.78
C ASP A 6 -6.24 26.96 -71.23
N TRP A 7 -5.02 26.43 -71.10
CA TRP A 7 -3.85 27.17 -70.61
C TRP A 7 -3.28 28.19 -71.64
N SER A 8 -3.98 28.40 -72.76
CA SER A 8 -3.60 29.31 -73.85
C SER A 8 -4.26 30.69 -73.77
N ASP A 9 -5.16 30.91 -72.81
CA ASP A 9 -5.94 32.14 -72.74
C ASP A 9 -5.10 33.28 -72.13
N TRP A 10 -4.76 34.30 -72.91
CA TRP A 10 -3.93 35.45 -72.48
C TRP A 10 -4.44 36.15 -71.20
N LYS A 11 -5.74 36.01 -70.93
CA LYS A 11 -6.40 36.50 -69.71
C LYS A 11 -5.93 35.75 -68.46
N THR A 12 -5.69 34.44 -68.54
CA THR A 12 -5.17 33.66 -67.41
C THR A 12 -3.76 34.08 -67.07
N TRP A 13 -2.90 34.30 -68.07
CA TRP A 13 -1.56 34.86 -67.90
C TRP A 13 -1.57 36.29 -67.33
N ALA A 14 -2.48 37.15 -67.79
CA ALA A 14 -2.63 38.51 -67.27
C ALA A 14 -3.07 38.53 -65.79
N ILE A 15 -4.00 37.64 -65.40
CA ILE A 15 -4.43 37.47 -64.00
C ILE A 15 -3.26 36.96 -63.15
N LEU A 16 -2.51 35.97 -63.64
CA LEU A 16 -1.37 35.39 -62.93
C LEU A 16 -0.27 36.43 -62.69
N ILE A 17 0.04 37.26 -63.69
CA ILE A 17 0.98 38.38 -63.58
C ILE A 17 0.47 39.44 -62.59
N ALA A 18 -0.82 39.82 -62.67
CA ALA A 18 -1.41 40.79 -61.75
C ALA A 18 -1.36 40.30 -60.29
N VAL A 19 -1.62 39.01 -60.05
CA VAL A 19 -1.51 38.38 -58.73
C VAL A 19 -0.06 38.37 -58.24
N ILE A 20 0.92 38.08 -59.10
CA ILE A 20 2.35 38.13 -58.73
C ILE A 20 2.79 39.55 -58.36
N ILE A 21 2.36 40.58 -59.12
CA ILE A 21 2.68 41.98 -58.83
C ILE A 21 2.04 42.43 -57.50
N LEU A 22 0.79 42.05 -57.27
CA LEU A 22 0.09 42.35 -56.02
C LEU A 22 0.77 41.66 -54.82
N LEU A 23 1.20 40.40 -54.99
CA LEU A 23 1.98 39.67 -53.99
C LEU A 23 3.35 40.31 -53.72
N TYR A 24 4.01 40.84 -54.76
CA TYR A 24 5.28 41.54 -54.62
C TYR A 24 5.16 42.85 -53.84
N ILE A 25 4.12 43.66 -54.11
CA ILE A 25 3.85 44.90 -53.36
C ILE A 25 3.47 44.60 -51.91
N ALA A 26 2.73 43.52 -51.67
CA ALA A 26 2.33 43.10 -50.32
C ALA A 26 3.47 42.46 -49.50
N ARG A 27 4.62 42.14 -50.12
CA ARG A 27 5.76 41.44 -49.51
C ARG A 27 6.20 41.94 -48.13
N PRO A 28 6.53 43.22 -47.91
CA PRO A 28 7.03 43.67 -46.61
C PRO A 28 5.98 43.57 -45.51
N HIS A 29 4.70 43.74 -45.83
CA HIS A 29 3.61 43.61 -44.88
C HIS A 29 3.33 42.14 -44.55
N LEU A 30 3.27 41.29 -45.58
CA LEU A 30 2.94 39.87 -45.44
C LEU A 30 4.05 39.09 -44.73
N GLN A 31 5.32 39.37 -45.04
CA GLN A 31 6.44 38.77 -44.29
C GLN A 31 6.45 39.19 -42.83
N ARG A 32 6.16 40.47 -42.53
CA ARG A 32 6.16 40.98 -41.16
C ARG A 32 5.03 40.36 -40.34
N THR A 33 3.83 40.26 -40.90
CA THR A 33 2.67 39.66 -40.21
C THR A 33 2.86 38.15 -40.01
N PHE A 34 3.28 37.41 -41.04
CA PHE A 34 3.59 35.97 -40.91
C PHE A 34 4.68 35.73 -39.87
N ARG A 35 5.78 36.49 -39.93
CA ARG A 35 6.87 36.35 -38.96
C ARG A 35 6.38 36.65 -37.54
N SER A 36 5.63 37.73 -37.33
CA SER A 36 5.08 38.04 -35.99
C SER A 36 4.09 37.00 -35.49
N LEU A 37 3.27 36.44 -36.37
CA LEU A 37 2.25 35.46 -36.01
C LEU A 37 2.87 34.12 -35.64
N PHE A 38 3.74 33.58 -36.50
CA PHE A 38 4.38 32.28 -36.26
C PHE A 38 5.42 32.35 -35.13
N MET A 39 6.27 33.39 -35.06
CA MET A 39 7.19 33.54 -33.93
C MET A 39 6.45 33.88 -32.63
N GLY A 40 5.39 34.70 -32.68
CA GLY A 40 4.59 35.05 -31.52
C GLY A 40 3.88 33.82 -30.93
N LEU A 41 3.22 33.04 -31.79
CA LEU A 41 2.57 31.79 -31.39
C LEU A 41 3.59 30.81 -30.81
N ALA A 42 4.73 30.62 -31.47
CA ALA A 42 5.76 29.72 -30.95
C ALA A 42 6.38 30.19 -29.63
N TYR A 43 6.54 31.50 -29.43
CA TYR A 43 7.00 32.05 -28.15
C TYR A 43 5.98 31.79 -27.03
N MET A 44 4.68 31.96 -27.32
CA MET A 44 3.61 31.63 -26.37
C MET A 44 3.59 30.15 -26.01
N LEU A 45 3.70 29.26 -27.01
CA LEU A 45 3.80 27.81 -26.78
C LEU A 45 5.03 27.44 -25.93
N ASN A 46 6.17 28.08 -26.19
CA ASN A 46 7.39 27.85 -25.40
C ASN A 46 7.23 28.37 -23.96
N ARG A 47 6.52 29.48 -23.75
CA ARG A 47 6.20 30.00 -22.41
C ARG A 47 5.27 29.04 -21.65
N LEU A 48 4.26 28.47 -22.32
CA LEU A 48 3.41 27.43 -21.74
C LEU A 48 4.23 26.18 -21.38
N ALA A 49 5.14 25.74 -22.24
CA ALA A 49 6.03 24.62 -21.95
C ALA A 49 6.86 24.86 -20.68
N LEU A 50 7.45 26.05 -20.53
CA LEU A 50 8.19 26.42 -19.32
C LEU A 50 7.30 26.43 -18.08
N TRP A 51 6.09 27.01 -18.18
CA TRP A 51 5.14 27.03 -17.08
C TRP A 51 4.77 25.61 -16.63
N PHE A 52 4.39 24.73 -17.56
CA PHE A 52 4.12 23.32 -17.25
C PHE A 52 5.33 22.60 -16.67
N GLY A 53 6.54 22.86 -17.17
CA GLY A 53 7.77 22.30 -16.60
C GLY A 53 8.01 22.72 -15.15
N THR A 54 7.84 24.01 -14.85
CA THR A 54 7.96 24.51 -13.46
C THR A 54 6.85 23.97 -12.56
N ALA A 55 5.62 23.87 -13.05
CA ALA A 55 4.50 23.28 -12.32
C ALA A 55 4.75 21.79 -12.03
N ALA A 56 5.30 21.04 -12.99
CA ALA A 56 5.67 19.65 -12.82
C ALA A 56 6.74 19.46 -11.74
N ALA A 57 7.78 20.30 -11.75
CA ALA A 57 8.85 20.26 -10.74
C ALA A 57 8.32 20.58 -9.34
N ASN A 58 7.49 21.62 -9.21
CA ASN A 58 6.86 21.99 -7.95
C ASN A 58 5.94 20.88 -7.42
N MET A 59 5.19 20.22 -8.31
CA MET A 59 4.30 19.13 -7.90
C MET A 59 5.07 17.89 -7.45
N TYR A 60 6.20 17.59 -8.10
CA TYR A 60 7.08 16.49 -7.69
C TYR A 60 7.75 16.76 -6.34
N ALA A 61 8.25 17.98 -6.12
CA ALA A 61 8.83 18.38 -4.83
C ALA A 61 7.81 18.24 -3.69
N LYS A 62 6.58 18.73 -3.88
CA LYS A 62 5.48 18.57 -2.91
C LYS A 62 5.10 17.10 -2.70
N TYR A 63 5.16 16.28 -3.75
CA TYR A 63 4.93 14.84 -3.62
C TYR A 63 6.00 14.20 -2.72
N CYS A 64 7.30 14.44 -2.98
CA CYS A 64 8.39 13.92 -2.16
C CYS A 64 8.28 14.37 -0.69
N GLU A 65 7.94 15.64 -0.45
CA GLU A 65 7.73 16.18 0.90
C GLU A 65 6.57 15.49 1.62
N THR A 66 5.42 15.32 0.95
CA THR A 66 4.25 14.68 1.58
C THR A 66 4.49 13.20 1.83
N VAL A 67 5.22 12.51 0.96
CA VAL A 67 5.60 11.11 1.13
C VAL A 67 6.56 10.96 2.31
N ALA A 68 7.60 11.80 2.39
CA ALA A 68 8.54 11.79 3.51
C ALA A 68 7.84 12.08 4.85
N ALA A 69 6.93 13.06 4.88
CA ALA A 69 6.12 13.35 6.07
C ALA A 69 5.23 12.17 6.46
N HIS A 70 4.56 11.54 5.49
CA HIS A 70 3.71 10.38 5.76
C HIS A 70 4.51 9.18 6.28
N LEU A 71 5.71 8.97 5.74
CA LEU A 71 6.61 7.92 6.19
C LEU A 71 7.11 8.20 7.61
N ALA A 72 7.47 9.46 7.91
CA ALA A 72 7.81 9.86 9.27
C ALA A 72 6.66 9.61 10.25
N ASP A 73 5.42 9.97 9.91
CA ASP A 73 4.24 9.71 10.74
C ASP A 73 4.01 8.20 10.96
N GLU A 74 4.18 7.37 9.92
CA GLU A 74 4.00 5.92 10.03
C GLU A 74 5.03 5.29 10.97
N TYR A 75 6.30 5.70 10.86
CA TYR A 75 7.36 5.19 11.72
C TYR A 75 7.28 5.75 13.14
N GLN A 76 6.82 6.99 13.31
CA GLN A 76 6.51 7.57 14.61
C GLN A 76 5.43 6.77 15.34
N ASP A 77 4.31 6.45 14.67
CA ASP A 77 3.25 5.61 15.22
C ASP A 77 3.77 4.22 15.60
N LYS A 78 4.63 3.62 14.76
CA LYS A 78 5.29 2.34 15.07
C LYS A 78 6.17 2.46 16.31
N LEU A 79 7.01 3.49 16.42
CA LEU A 79 7.89 3.72 17.55
C LEU A 79 7.12 3.93 18.86
N TYR A 80 6.04 4.72 18.85
CA TYR A 80 5.16 4.83 20.02
C TYR A 80 4.52 3.49 20.40
N SER A 81 4.12 2.69 19.42
CA SER A 81 3.60 1.35 19.69
C SER A 81 4.68 0.42 20.29
N HIS A 82 5.94 0.57 19.86
CA HIS A 82 7.08 -0.15 20.40
C HIS A 82 7.37 0.27 21.84
N GLU A 83 7.34 1.57 22.13
CA GLU A 83 7.49 2.12 23.48
C GLU A 83 6.40 1.59 24.43
N ALA A 84 5.13 1.67 24.03
CA ALA A 84 4.03 1.18 24.84
C ALA A 84 4.13 -0.34 25.10
N ARG A 85 4.51 -1.12 24.08
CA ARG A 85 4.75 -2.57 24.21
C ARG A 85 5.97 -2.87 25.07
N LEU A 86 7.04 -2.08 24.95
CA LEU A 86 8.24 -2.20 25.78
C LEU A 86 7.93 -1.91 27.24
N GLY A 87 7.20 -0.85 27.56
CA GLY A 87 6.79 -0.56 28.93
C GLY A 87 5.95 -1.68 29.54
N ALA A 88 5.00 -2.24 28.78
CA ALA A 88 4.20 -3.38 29.24
C ALA A 88 5.04 -4.67 29.39
N ARG A 89 5.98 -4.92 28.48
CA ARG A 89 6.83 -6.12 28.50
C ARG A 89 7.99 -6.03 29.49
N SER A 90 8.61 -4.87 29.70
CA SER A 90 9.71 -4.65 30.65
C SER A 90 9.23 -4.96 32.06
N ASN A 91 8.09 -4.40 32.49
CA ASN A 91 7.51 -4.71 33.81
C ASN A 91 7.27 -6.22 34.04
N LYS A 92 6.92 -6.97 32.98
CA LYS A 92 6.72 -8.42 33.07
C LYS A 92 8.05 -9.17 33.06
N HIS A 93 8.94 -8.87 32.11
CA HIS A 93 10.23 -9.55 31.98
C HIS A 93 11.17 -9.23 33.13
N ASP A 94 11.17 -8.00 33.67
CA ASP A 94 11.99 -7.65 34.85
C ASP A 94 11.56 -8.48 36.06
N ARG A 95 10.26 -8.69 36.27
CA ARG A 95 9.75 -9.57 37.32
C ARG A 95 10.14 -11.03 37.09
N GLU A 96 10.02 -11.53 35.86
CA GLU A 96 10.40 -12.90 35.50
C GLU A 96 11.91 -13.13 35.64
N ILE A 97 12.73 -12.19 35.19
CA ILE A 97 14.20 -12.22 35.29
C ILE A 97 14.61 -12.15 36.76
N LEU A 98 14.09 -11.22 37.55
CA LEU A 98 14.37 -11.13 38.99
C LEU A 98 13.98 -12.42 39.72
N HIS A 99 12.86 -13.04 39.37
CA HIS A 99 12.43 -14.31 39.95
C HIS A 99 13.35 -15.47 39.52
N VAL A 100 13.78 -15.51 38.26
CA VAL A 100 14.74 -16.53 37.78
C VAL A 100 16.10 -16.35 38.43
N VAL A 101 16.59 -15.12 38.55
CA VAL A 101 17.84 -14.78 39.26
C VAL A 101 17.74 -15.17 40.74
N GLY A 102 16.62 -14.86 41.41
CA GLY A 102 16.38 -15.28 42.78
C GLY A 102 16.40 -16.81 42.93
N LYS A 103 15.78 -17.56 42.00
CA LYS A 103 15.86 -19.03 41.99
C LYS A 103 17.27 -19.55 41.78
N LEU A 104 18.04 -18.92 40.88
CA LEU A 104 19.45 -19.25 40.66
C LEU A 104 20.27 -19.02 41.92
N GLU A 105 20.02 -17.93 42.64
CA GLU A 105 20.69 -17.62 43.90
C GLU A 105 20.32 -18.61 45.02
N THR A 106 19.03 -18.97 45.15
CA THR A 106 18.59 -20.01 46.10
C THR A 106 19.22 -21.37 45.77
N SER A 107 19.18 -21.80 44.50
CA SER A 107 19.82 -23.06 44.09
C SER A 107 21.34 -23.02 44.25
N SER A 108 21.99 -21.86 44.11
CA SER A 108 23.41 -21.69 44.40
C SER A 108 23.70 -21.89 45.90
N GLN A 109 22.89 -21.28 46.78
CA GLN A 109 23.02 -21.44 48.23
C GLN A 109 22.76 -22.88 48.69
N GLU A 110 21.78 -23.57 48.11
CA GLU A 110 21.48 -24.98 48.41
C GLU A 110 22.62 -25.91 47.95
N ILE A 111 23.23 -25.63 46.79
CA ILE A 111 24.40 -26.38 46.33
C ILE A 111 25.60 -26.11 47.24
N GLU A 112 25.83 -24.87 47.65
CA GLU A 112 26.90 -24.50 48.57
C GLU A 112 26.75 -25.16 49.94
N GLY A 113 25.52 -25.19 50.48
CA GLY A 113 25.17 -25.93 51.70
C GLY A 113 25.37 -27.45 51.54
N SER A 114 24.98 -28.03 50.40
CA SER A 114 25.18 -29.45 50.08
C SER A 114 26.67 -29.80 49.90
N VAL A 115 27.47 -28.86 49.40
CA VAL A 115 28.93 -29.00 49.30
C VAL A 115 29.59 -28.91 50.67
N GLU A 116 29.08 -28.05 51.56
CA GLU A 116 29.59 -27.93 52.92
C GLU A 116 29.26 -29.17 53.77
N THR A 117 28.06 -29.75 53.63
CA THR A 117 27.74 -31.06 54.24
C THR A 117 28.63 -32.17 53.71
N LEU A 118 28.91 -32.19 52.39
CA LEU A 118 29.86 -33.13 51.80
C LEU A 118 31.29 -32.94 52.34
N LYS A 119 31.73 -31.71 52.63
CA LYS A 119 33.02 -31.46 53.29
C LYS A 119 33.05 -31.93 54.74
N GLN A 120 31.90 -31.89 55.43
CA GLN A 120 31.78 -32.36 56.82
C GLN A 120 31.74 -33.89 56.93
N ILE A 121 31.44 -34.61 55.85
CA ILE A 121 31.67 -36.06 55.73
C ILE A 121 33.18 -36.30 55.61
N ASN A 122 33.87 -36.17 56.74
CA ASN A 122 35.23 -36.66 56.90
C ASN A 122 35.15 -38.20 56.80
N LEU A 123 35.87 -38.83 55.87
CA LEU A 123 35.93 -40.30 55.84
C LEU A 123 36.28 -40.78 57.26
N PRO A 124 35.43 -41.56 57.93
CA PRO A 124 35.75 -42.05 59.26
C PRO A 124 37.08 -42.80 59.17
N GLN A 125 38.08 -42.47 60.00
CA GLN A 125 39.35 -43.22 60.08
C GLN A 125 39.10 -44.74 60.20
N THR A 126 37.95 -45.14 60.77
CA THR A 126 37.48 -46.51 60.87
C THR A 126 37.24 -47.22 59.52
N THR A 127 36.79 -46.53 58.46
CA THR A 127 36.64 -47.14 57.12
C THR A 127 37.98 -47.26 56.42
N LEU A 128 38.87 -46.27 56.57
CA LEU A 128 40.25 -46.35 56.10
C LEU A 128 41.02 -47.49 56.78
N ASP A 129 40.80 -47.70 58.08
CA ASP A 129 41.42 -48.77 58.84
C ASP A 129 40.80 -50.14 58.53
N ALA A 130 39.48 -50.24 58.34
CA ALA A 130 38.83 -51.46 57.90
C ALA A 130 39.25 -51.88 56.47
N VAL A 131 39.45 -50.90 55.57
CA VAL A 131 40.00 -51.14 54.22
C VAL A 131 41.48 -51.52 54.33
N ARG A 132 42.30 -50.86 55.14
CA ARG A 132 43.70 -51.24 55.36
C ARG A 132 43.83 -52.64 55.95
N MET A 133 42.98 -53.01 56.92
CA MET A 133 42.98 -54.34 57.53
C MET A 133 42.56 -55.42 56.54
N SER A 134 41.49 -55.20 55.77
CA SER A 134 41.08 -56.16 54.73
C SER A 134 42.06 -56.21 53.54
N LEU A 135 42.79 -55.13 53.26
CA LEU A 135 43.88 -55.08 52.28
C LEU A 135 45.13 -55.84 52.79
N ALA A 136 45.46 -55.69 54.07
CA ALA A 136 46.54 -56.46 54.73
C ALA A 136 46.19 -57.95 54.79
N GLU A 137 44.92 -58.29 55.00
CA GLU A 137 44.42 -59.66 54.98
C GLU A 137 44.41 -60.27 53.57
N THR A 138 44.14 -59.47 52.53
CA THR A 138 44.26 -59.90 51.11
C THR A 138 45.71 -60.11 50.69
N VAL A 139 46.65 -59.30 51.17
CA VAL A 139 48.10 -59.47 50.90
C VAL A 139 48.64 -60.77 51.51
N ASN A 140 48.08 -61.23 52.63
CA ASN A 140 48.49 -62.47 53.31
C ASN A 140 47.67 -63.72 52.94
N ALA A 141 46.59 -63.60 52.15
CA ALA A 141 45.71 -64.72 51.81
C ALA A 141 46.18 -65.50 50.56
N LYS A 142 46.57 -66.77 50.73
CA LYS A 142 46.96 -67.68 49.62
C LYS A 142 45.81 -68.29 48.81
N SER A 143 44.54 -68.01 49.12
CA SER A 143 43.38 -68.63 48.44
C SER A 143 42.50 -67.63 47.70
N GLN A 144 42.18 -67.93 46.44
CA GLN A 144 41.42 -67.08 45.52
C GLN A 144 40.00 -66.77 46.02
N ALA A 145 39.40 -67.67 46.81
CA ALA A 145 38.10 -67.50 47.45
C ALA A 145 38.12 -66.46 48.59
N ARG A 146 39.22 -66.36 49.36
CA ARG A 146 39.37 -65.34 50.42
C ARG A 146 39.71 -63.97 49.86
N LEU A 147 40.45 -63.93 48.76
CA LEU A 147 40.74 -62.70 48.03
C LEU A 147 39.46 -62.09 47.45
N THR A 148 38.60 -62.92 46.85
CA THR A 148 37.30 -62.47 46.32
C THR A 148 36.31 -62.09 47.42
N SER A 149 36.28 -62.79 48.56
CA SER A 149 35.42 -62.39 49.68
C SER A 149 35.86 -61.07 50.32
N ALA A 150 37.16 -60.86 50.50
CA ALA A 150 37.70 -59.61 51.04
C ALA A 150 37.54 -58.42 50.06
N MET A 151 37.77 -58.62 48.76
CA MET A 151 37.42 -57.61 47.73
C MET A 151 35.93 -57.31 47.70
N ASN A 152 35.07 -58.32 47.84
CA ASN A 152 33.62 -58.11 47.90
C ASN A 152 33.21 -57.38 49.19
N GLN A 153 33.92 -57.58 50.30
CA GLN A 153 33.68 -56.87 51.56
C GLN A 153 34.13 -55.41 51.46
N VAL A 154 35.32 -55.12 50.93
CA VAL A 154 35.77 -53.75 50.61
C VAL A 154 34.79 -53.08 49.65
N LYS A 155 34.39 -53.76 48.57
CA LYS A 155 33.40 -53.25 47.61
C LYS A 155 32.06 -52.97 48.27
N ARG A 156 31.60 -53.80 49.21
CA ARG A 156 30.34 -53.58 49.96
C ARG A 156 30.46 -52.41 50.94
N THR A 157 31.55 -52.29 51.70
CA THR A 157 31.77 -51.19 52.65
C THR A 157 31.92 -49.86 51.91
N VAL A 158 32.68 -49.85 50.81
CA VAL A 158 32.80 -48.66 49.95
C VAL A 158 31.50 -48.36 49.21
N SER A 159 30.74 -49.36 48.74
CA SER A 159 29.41 -49.14 48.13
C SER A 159 28.36 -48.65 49.14
N ALA A 160 28.42 -49.08 50.40
CA ALA A 160 27.52 -48.62 51.46
C ALA A 160 27.77 -47.14 51.80
N GLU A 161 29.03 -46.70 51.80
CA GLU A 161 29.39 -45.29 52.05
C GLU A 161 29.25 -44.42 50.80
N ILE A 162 29.43 -44.98 49.60
CA ILE A 162 29.04 -44.28 48.36
C ILE A 162 27.51 -44.14 48.30
N GLN A 163 26.75 -45.08 48.87
CA GLN A 163 25.29 -44.96 48.98
C GLN A 163 24.85 -43.82 49.89
N THR A 164 25.63 -43.43 50.91
CA THR A 164 25.33 -42.26 51.76
C THR A 164 25.63 -40.93 51.06
N VAL A 165 26.63 -40.88 50.16
CA VAL A 165 26.99 -39.68 49.36
C VAL A 165 26.16 -39.55 48.07
N ARG A 166 25.67 -40.67 47.53
CA ARG A 166 24.83 -40.72 46.31
C ARG A 166 23.57 -39.84 46.35
N PRO A 167 22.77 -39.77 47.44
CA PRO A 167 21.61 -38.90 47.50
C PRO A 167 22.00 -37.42 47.37
N ASP A 168 23.07 -36.97 48.00
CA ASP A 168 23.54 -35.58 47.94
C ASP A 168 24.09 -35.21 46.56
N LEU A 169 24.83 -36.12 45.91
CA LEU A 169 25.25 -35.95 44.51
C LEU A 169 24.06 -35.97 43.54
N GLN A 170 23.02 -36.77 43.83
CA GLN A 170 21.77 -36.76 43.07
C GLN A 170 21.00 -35.46 43.30
N ASN A 171 21.05 -34.89 44.51
CA ASN A 171 20.43 -33.62 44.88
C ASN A 171 21.08 -32.42 44.16
N ILE A 172 22.43 -32.37 44.17
CA ILE A 172 23.19 -31.38 43.40
C ILE A 172 22.89 -31.53 41.90
N ARG A 173 22.84 -32.77 41.38
CA ARG A 173 22.49 -33.03 39.98
C ARG A 173 21.05 -32.62 39.63
N SER A 174 20.10 -32.80 40.54
CA SER A 174 18.71 -32.36 40.34
C SER A 174 18.57 -30.85 40.35
N HIS A 175 19.42 -30.12 41.08
CA HIS A 175 19.43 -28.65 41.11
C HIS A 175 20.21 -28.02 39.94
N LEU A 176 21.20 -28.72 39.36
CA LEU A 176 21.93 -28.25 38.17
C LEU A 176 21.08 -28.20 36.90
N LYS A 177 20.11 -29.11 36.75
CA LYS A 177 19.21 -29.16 35.59
C LYS A 177 18.33 -27.89 35.45
N PRO A 178 17.58 -27.44 36.48
CA PRO A 178 16.80 -26.21 36.40
C PRO A 178 17.67 -24.95 36.30
N ILE A 179 18.89 -24.94 36.85
CA ILE A 179 19.87 -23.87 36.61
C ILE A 179 20.18 -23.76 35.11
N GLY A 180 20.50 -24.89 34.45
CA GLY A 180 20.74 -24.92 33.01
C GLY A 180 19.54 -24.42 32.19
N GLU A 181 18.33 -24.86 32.54
CA GLU A 181 17.10 -24.41 31.87
C GLU A 181 16.84 -22.91 32.07
N ASN A 182 17.11 -22.38 33.26
CA ASN A 182 16.94 -20.96 33.58
C ASN A 182 17.98 -20.07 32.89
N VAL A 183 19.24 -20.52 32.80
CA VAL A 183 20.30 -19.84 32.05
C VAL A 183 19.97 -19.81 30.55
N VAL A 184 19.42 -20.90 30.01
CA VAL A 184 18.93 -20.93 28.62
C VAL A 184 17.78 -19.94 28.42
N LYS A 185 16.81 -19.86 29.35
CA LYS A 185 15.72 -18.87 29.28
C LYS A 185 16.25 -17.44 29.31
N LEU A 186 17.18 -17.12 30.21
CA LEU A 186 17.83 -15.80 30.28
C LEU A 186 18.55 -15.45 28.96
N LYS A 187 19.24 -16.42 28.35
CA LYS A 187 19.86 -16.24 27.05
C LYS A 187 18.83 -15.97 25.95
N THR A 188 17.71 -16.68 25.93
CA THR A 188 16.62 -16.46 24.97
C THR A 188 16.03 -15.06 25.13
N TYR A 189 15.73 -14.63 26.37
CA TYR A 189 15.26 -13.26 26.63
C TYR A 189 16.28 -12.23 26.12
N GLY A 190 17.57 -12.40 26.42
CA GLY A 190 18.62 -11.51 25.91
C GLY A 190 18.67 -11.44 24.38
N GLN A 191 18.49 -12.57 23.68
CA GLN A 191 18.42 -12.60 22.22
C GLN A 191 17.16 -11.92 21.66
N GLU A 192 16.01 -12.08 22.32
CA GLU A 192 14.78 -11.39 21.94
C GLU A 192 14.87 -9.89 22.13
N PHE A 193 15.48 -9.43 23.23
CA PHE A 193 15.76 -8.03 23.48
C PHE A 193 16.72 -7.45 22.43
N ALA A 194 17.81 -8.14 22.11
CA ALA A 194 18.75 -7.71 21.07
C ALA A 194 18.04 -7.54 19.71
N ARG A 195 17.25 -8.54 19.27
CA ARG A 195 16.48 -8.46 18.02
C ARG A 195 15.44 -7.34 18.03
N LEU A 196 14.86 -7.04 19.20
CA LEU A 196 13.91 -5.94 19.33
C LEU A 196 14.63 -4.58 19.25
N ALA A 197 15.79 -4.45 19.89
CA ALA A 197 16.64 -3.26 19.79
C ALA A 197 17.09 -3.02 18.35
N ASP A 198 17.55 -4.06 17.64
CA ASP A 198 17.96 -3.96 16.23
C ASP A 198 16.81 -3.47 15.34
N ARG A 199 15.59 -3.98 15.54
CA ARG A 199 14.41 -3.53 14.79
C ARG A 199 14.06 -2.08 15.10
N ILE A 200 14.05 -1.70 16.38
CA ILE A 200 13.75 -0.33 16.79
C ILE A 200 14.80 0.63 16.24
N ASN A 201 16.08 0.25 16.26
CA ASN A 201 17.16 1.06 15.69
C ASN A 201 16.95 1.23 14.19
N SER A 202 16.66 0.14 13.47
CA SER A 202 16.37 0.21 12.03
C SER A 202 15.14 1.09 11.72
N ASP A 203 14.09 1.01 12.53
CA ASP A 203 12.89 1.84 12.37
C ASP A 203 13.19 3.31 12.69
N PHE A 204 14.04 3.56 13.68
CA PHE A 204 14.50 4.90 14.06
C PHE A 204 15.40 5.52 12.99
N ASP A 205 16.31 4.75 12.39
CA ASP A 205 17.18 5.21 11.30
C ASP A 205 16.33 5.70 10.11
N VAL A 206 15.28 4.96 9.75
CA VAL A 206 14.35 5.34 8.68
C VAL A 206 13.54 6.58 9.06
N PHE A 207 13.10 6.69 10.31
CA PHE A 207 12.41 7.86 10.83
C PHE A 207 13.30 9.12 10.81
N GLU A 208 14.53 9.00 11.30
CA GLU A 208 15.52 10.09 11.31
C GLU A 208 15.82 10.57 9.89
N GLU A 209 16.07 9.64 8.96
CA GLU A 209 16.26 9.96 7.55
C GLU A 209 15.02 10.66 6.96
N SER A 210 13.82 10.25 7.36
CA SER A 210 12.56 10.85 6.89
C SER A 210 12.35 12.27 7.40
N ILE A 211 12.91 12.65 8.54
CA ILE A 211 12.80 14.01 9.09
C ILE A 211 13.96 14.89 8.65
N HIS A 212 15.19 14.39 8.76
CA HIS A 212 16.42 15.16 8.66
C HIS A 212 17.13 15.08 7.29
N SER A 213 16.76 14.14 6.41
CA SER A 213 17.41 14.07 5.10
C SER A 213 17.08 15.27 4.22
N ASP A 214 18.11 15.88 3.66
CA ASP A 214 17.98 16.88 2.58
C ASP A 214 17.52 16.22 1.27
N ASP A 215 17.80 14.93 1.07
CA ASP A 215 17.39 14.16 -0.12
C ASP A 215 16.02 13.52 0.07
N ARG A 216 14.98 14.35 -0.08
CA ARG A 216 13.57 13.91 -0.04
C ARG A 216 13.20 12.94 -1.16
N VAL A 217 13.97 12.90 -2.25
CA VAL A 217 13.71 12.01 -3.38
C VAL A 217 14.13 10.58 -3.03
N ALA A 218 15.30 10.41 -2.42
CA ALA A 218 15.77 9.11 -1.95
C ALA A 218 14.81 8.49 -0.92
N VAL A 219 14.32 9.30 0.03
CA VAL A 219 13.33 8.85 1.03
C VAL A 219 12.03 8.39 0.36
N ALA A 220 11.51 9.18 -0.58
CA ALA A 220 10.26 8.85 -1.26
C ALA A 220 10.33 7.56 -2.08
N GLN A 221 11.49 7.23 -2.64
CA GLN A 221 11.70 6.00 -3.40
C GLN A 221 11.67 4.72 -2.56
N LYS A 222 11.91 4.82 -1.24
CA LYS A 222 11.85 3.67 -0.33
C LYS A 222 10.41 3.18 -0.11
N GLN A 223 9.41 4.01 -0.38
CA GLN A 223 8.01 3.66 -0.18
C GLN A 223 7.36 3.10 -1.47
N SER A 224 6.92 1.85 -1.41
CA SER A 224 6.13 1.24 -2.49
C SER A 224 4.64 1.56 -2.30
N ILE A 225 4.11 2.49 -3.12
CA ILE A 225 2.68 2.87 -3.13
C ILE A 225 1.83 1.92 -4.00
N LEU A 226 2.41 1.34 -5.06
CA LEU A 226 1.66 0.57 -6.07
C LEU A 226 1.17 -0.79 -5.58
N ILE A 227 2.02 -1.53 -4.86
CA ILE A 227 1.67 -2.89 -4.40
C ILE A 227 0.47 -2.87 -3.44
N PRO A 228 0.47 -2.04 -2.36
CA PRO A 228 -0.67 -1.98 -1.46
C PRO A 228 -1.95 -1.48 -2.15
N LEU A 229 -1.82 -0.53 -3.08
CA LEU A 229 -2.97 -0.05 -3.87
C LEU A 229 -3.56 -1.16 -4.73
N LEU A 230 -2.73 -1.94 -5.42
CA LEU A 230 -3.20 -3.04 -6.29
C LEU A 230 -3.94 -4.10 -5.48
N ILE A 231 -3.37 -4.50 -4.33
CA ILE A 231 -4.02 -5.46 -3.42
C ILE A 231 -5.36 -4.89 -2.95
N ALA A 232 -5.37 -3.62 -2.52
CA ALA A 232 -6.60 -2.99 -2.05
C ALA A 232 -7.67 -2.90 -3.15
N LEU A 233 -7.31 -2.59 -4.39
CA LEU A 233 -8.24 -2.57 -5.52
C LEU A 233 -8.83 -3.95 -5.83
N ILE A 234 -8.03 -5.01 -5.76
CA ILE A 234 -8.51 -6.40 -5.94
C ILE A 234 -9.52 -6.75 -4.86
N VAL A 235 -9.20 -6.47 -3.60
CA VAL A 235 -10.12 -6.72 -2.47
C VAL A 235 -11.39 -5.87 -2.62
N MET A 236 -11.24 -4.61 -3.05
CA MET A 236 -12.37 -3.70 -3.27
C MET A 236 -13.29 -4.17 -4.40
N PHE A 237 -12.74 -4.77 -5.45
CA PHE A 237 -13.53 -5.38 -6.53
C PHE A 237 -14.38 -6.56 -6.03
N VAL A 238 -13.82 -7.42 -5.17
CA VAL A 238 -14.56 -8.53 -4.54
C VAL A 238 -15.68 -8.00 -3.66
N ALA A 239 -15.41 -6.96 -2.86
CA ALA A 239 -16.43 -6.34 -2.01
C ALA A 239 -17.52 -5.62 -2.82
N LEU A 240 -17.18 -4.93 -3.92
CA LEU A 240 -18.15 -4.36 -4.85
C LEU A 240 -19.03 -5.43 -5.49
N THR A 241 -18.47 -6.61 -5.79
CA THR A 241 -19.26 -7.76 -6.25
C THR A 241 -20.27 -8.20 -5.18
N GLY A 242 -19.84 -8.26 -3.91
CA GLY A 242 -20.76 -8.51 -2.78
C GLY A 242 -21.87 -7.47 -2.65
N ALA A 243 -21.54 -6.19 -2.77
CA ALA A 243 -22.51 -5.08 -2.77
C ALA A 243 -23.52 -5.18 -3.93
N PHE A 244 -23.03 -5.53 -5.12
CA PHE A 244 -23.85 -5.74 -6.31
C PHE A 244 -24.80 -6.93 -6.15
N LEU A 245 -24.36 -8.01 -5.51
CA LEU A 245 -25.25 -9.11 -5.14
C LEU A 245 -26.31 -8.63 -4.13
N ASN A 246 -25.92 -7.83 -3.12
CA ASN A 246 -26.88 -7.29 -2.15
C ASN A 246 -28.00 -6.49 -2.81
N PHE A 247 -27.64 -5.68 -3.81
CA PHE A 247 -28.62 -4.88 -4.56
C PHE A 247 -29.75 -5.74 -5.13
N PHE A 248 -29.45 -6.91 -5.71
CA PHE A 248 -30.49 -7.82 -6.21
C PHE A 248 -31.24 -8.56 -5.10
N LEU A 249 -30.62 -8.78 -3.94
CA LEU A 249 -31.29 -9.38 -2.79
C LEU A 249 -32.35 -8.44 -2.21
N ILE A 250 -32.09 -7.13 -2.20
CA ILE A 250 -32.98 -6.11 -1.62
C ILE A 250 -34.03 -5.63 -2.63
N ALA A 251 -33.64 -5.37 -3.88
CA ALA A 251 -34.48 -4.65 -4.83
C ALA A 251 -35.79 -5.39 -5.17
N ARG A 252 -35.76 -6.74 -5.24
CA ARG A 252 -36.95 -7.53 -5.58
C ARG A 252 -38.02 -7.51 -4.48
N PRO A 253 -37.72 -7.88 -3.21
CA PRO A 253 -38.69 -7.76 -2.12
C PRO A 253 -39.19 -6.32 -1.91
N MET A 254 -38.35 -5.31 -2.13
CA MET A 254 -38.77 -3.90 -2.05
C MET A 254 -39.77 -3.50 -3.14
N ALA A 255 -39.76 -4.15 -4.31
CA ALA A 255 -40.76 -3.91 -5.36
C ALA A 255 -42.16 -4.30 -4.92
N GLU A 256 -42.27 -5.35 -4.11
CA GLU A 256 -43.52 -5.81 -3.53
C GLU A 256 -44.04 -4.84 -2.45
N ILE A 257 -43.14 -4.41 -1.55
CA ILE A 257 -43.52 -3.59 -0.38
C ILE A 257 -43.83 -2.15 -0.77
N VAL A 258 -43.00 -1.57 -1.64
CA VAL A 258 -43.04 -0.13 -1.96
C VAL A 258 -43.84 0.12 -3.25
N GLY A 259 -44.11 -0.93 -4.03
CA GLY A 259 -44.87 -0.88 -5.27
C GLY A 259 -44.03 -0.51 -6.48
N ASP A 260 -44.15 -1.31 -7.54
CA ASP A 260 -43.36 -1.16 -8.79
C ASP A 260 -43.83 0.00 -9.69
N GLY A 261 -44.99 0.59 -9.39
CA GLY A 261 -45.60 1.65 -10.22
C GLY A 261 -45.04 3.06 -10.01
N LEU A 262 -44.22 3.28 -8.98
CA LEU A 262 -43.67 4.59 -8.65
C LEU A 262 -42.24 4.73 -9.17
N GLN A 263 -41.96 5.82 -9.88
CA GLN A 263 -40.62 6.15 -10.37
C GLN A 263 -40.11 7.42 -9.71
N ILE A 264 -38.87 7.40 -9.26
CA ILE A 264 -38.14 8.58 -8.78
C ILE A 264 -37.01 8.84 -9.78
N LEU A 265 -36.92 10.05 -10.32
CA LEU A 265 -35.86 10.46 -11.24
C LEU A 265 -35.71 9.56 -12.50
N GLY A 266 -36.81 8.96 -12.97
CA GLY A 266 -36.82 8.05 -14.13
C GLY A 266 -36.33 6.63 -13.84
N MET A 267 -36.10 6.28 -12.56
CA MET A 267 -35.76 4.93 -12.12
C MET A 267 -36.86 4.35 -11.21
N PRO A 268 -37.12 3.03 -11.24
CA PRO A 268 -38.08 2.39 -10.35
C PRO A 268 -37.76 2.68 -8.89
N LEU A 269 -38.78 2.99 -8.09
CA LEU A 269 -38.64 3.25 -6.65
C LEU A 269 -37.91 2.12 -5.89
N PRO A 270 -38.13 0.82 -6.19
CA PRO A 270 -37.42 -0.27 -5.50
C PRO A 270 -35.90 -0.24 -5.74
N THR A 271 -35.49 0.11 -6.96
CA THR A 271 -34.09 0.29 -7.34
C THR A 271 -33.46 1.45 -6.58
N ALA A 272 -34.17 2.58 -6.49
CA ALA A 272 -33.70 3.74 -5.73
C ALA A 272 -33.55 3.41 -4.24
N ALA A 273 -34.55 2.74 -3.66
CA ALA A 273 -34.54 2.36 -2.25
C ALA A 273 -33.41 1.38 -1.91
N ALA A 274 -33.20 0.34 -2.72
CA ALA A 274 -32.11 -0.60 -2.54
C ALA A 274 -30.73 0.08 -2.58
N LEU A 275 -30.52 1.03 -3.51
CA LEU A 275 -29.29 1.79 -3.61
C LEU A 275 -29.04 2.65 -2.36
N VAL A 276 -30.08 3.32 -1.85
CA VAL A 276 -30.00 4.14 -0.63
C VAL A 276 -29.64 3.29 0.58
N VAL A 277 -30.24 2.10 0.73
CA VAL A 277 -29.91 1.16 1.81
C VAL A 277 -28.43 0.77 1.77
N ILE A 278 -27.93 0.33 0.62
CA ILE A 278 -26.53 -0.07 0.46
C ILE A 278 -25.57 1.09 0.77
N PHE A 279 -25.90 2.32 0.32
CA PHE A 279 -25.08 3.48 0.65
C PHE A 279 -25.08 3.78 2.16
N LEU A 280 -26.24 3.69 2.80
CA LEU A 280 -26.36 3.94 4.23
C LEU A 280 -25.59 2.90 5.05
N GLU A 281 -25.61 1.64 4.63
CA GLU A 281 -24.78 0.57 5.20
C GLU A 281 -23.29 0.79 4.97
N ALA A 282 -22.89 1.19 3.76
CA ALA A 282 -21.50 1.50 3.46
C ALA A 282 -20.98 2.66 4.34
N VAL A 283 -21.78 3.71 4.51
CA VAL A 283 -21.47 4.84 5.41
C VAL A 283 -21.40 4.36 6.87
N ALA A 284 -22.38 3.57 7.33
CA ALA A 284 -22.36 3.01 8.68
C ALA A 284 -21.13 2.11 8.92
N GLY A 285 -20.73 1.34 7.90
CA GLY A 285 -19.53 0.51 7.91
C GLY A 285 -18.23 1.30 8.00
N ILE A 286 -18.10 2.37 7.22
CA ILE A 286 -16.96 3.30 7.31
C ILE A 286 -16.88 3.91 8.71
N VAL A 287 -18.01 4.39 9.23
CA VAL A 287 -18.12 4.96 10.58
C VAL A 287 -17.75 3.95 11.65
N LEU A 288 -18.22 2.69 11.54
CA LEU A 288 -17.91 1.62 12.48
C LEU A 288 -16.40 1.34 12.52
N MET A 289 -15.75 1.22 11.35
CA MET A 289 -14.33 0.90 11.25
C MET A 289 -13.43 2.03 11.76
N GLU A 290 -13.83 3.29 11.53
CA GLU A 290 -13.11 4.45 12.07
C GLU A 290 -13.30 4.56 13.59
N ALA A 291 -14.53 4.32 14.08
CA ALA A 291 -14.82 4.32 15.50
C ALA A 291 -14.10 3.18 16.26
N ALA A 292 -13.91 2.03 15.63
CA ALA A 292 -13.11 0.93 16.16
C ALA A 292 -11.60 1.24 16.19
N GLY A 293 -11.14 2.27 15.46
CA GLY A 293 -9.72 2.58 15.30
C GLY A 293 -9.00 1.65 14.33
N VAL A 294 -9.74 0.86 13.54
CA VAL A 294 -9.18 0.01 12.49
C VAL A 294 -8.78 0.86 11.30
N THR A 295 -9.63 1.81 10.91
CA THR A 295 -9.35 2.76 9.82
C THR A 295 -9.06 4.16 10.33
N LYS A 296 -8.20 4.90 9.63
CA LYS A 296 -7.83 6.30 9.93
C LYS A 296 -8.16 7.20 8.74
N LEU A 297 -9.44 7.31 8.40
CA LEU A 297 -9.95 8.17 7.32
C LEU A 297 -10.01 9.66 7.72
N GLY A 298 -10.10 9.95 9.03
CA GLY A 298 -9.93 11.30 9.57
C GLY A 298 -11.22 12.11 9.76
N PHE A 299 -12.40 11.51 9.57
CA PHE A 299 -13.68 12.17 9.77
C PHE A 299 -13.94 12.51 11.25
N PHE A 300 -13.42 11.70 12.18
CA PHE A 300 -13.75 11.80 13.62
C PHE A 300 -12.54 12.08 14.52
N LEU A 301 -11.49 12.70 13.98
CA LEU A 301 -10.25 13.05 14.72
C LEU A 301 -10.51 13.97 15.94
N THR A 302 -11.55 14.80 15.88
CA THR A 302 -11.90 15.77 16.94
C THR A 302 -12.82 15.20 18.01
N ILE A 303 -13.34 13.98 17.84
CA ILE A 303 -14.27 13.36 18.79
C ILE A 303 -13.49 12.68 19.90
N GLY A 304 -13.77 13.06 21.16
CA GLY A 304 -13.20 12.43 22.34
C GLY A 304 -13.52 10.92 22.45
N VAL A 305 -12.77 10.20 23.27
CA VAL A 305 -12.86 8.72 23.40
C VAL A 305 -14.29 8.24 23.70
N ALA A 306 -15.05 8.97 24.52
CA ALA A 306 -16.44 8.64 24.84
C ALA A 306 -17.36 8.73 23.62
N GLY A 307 -17.24 9.78 22.81
CA GLY A 307 -18.03 9.95 21.59
C GLY A 307 -17.74 8.88 20.55
N ARG A 308 -16.46 8.47 20.43
CA ARG A 308 -16.07 7.37 19.53
C ARG A 308 -16.72 6.04 19.93
N ARG A 309 -16.81 5.75 21.23
CA ARG A 309 -17.48 4.53 21.73
C ARG A 309 -18.98 4.54 21.47
N ILE A 310 -19.64 5.69 21.63
CA ILE A 310 -21.06 5.85 21.32
C ILE A 310 -21.29 5.62 19.82
N LEU A 311 -20.46 6.24 18.97
CA LEU A 311 -20.53 6.09 17.52
C LEU A 311 -20.33 4.64 17.07
N PHE A 312 -19.38 3.93 17.69
CA PHE A 312 -19.17 2.51 17.45
C PHE A 312 -20.44 1.68 17.74
N TRP A 313 -21.02 1.84 18.93
CA TRP A 313 -22.24 1.08 19.29
C TRP A 313 -23.46 1.50 18.46
N ALA A 314 -23.57 2.77 18.09
CA ALA A 314 -24.63 3.26 17.22
C ALA A 314 -24.53 2.65 15.82
N ALA A 315 -23.34 2.69 15.19
CA ALA A 315 -23.11 2.10 13.87
C ALA A 315 -23.25 0.57 13.89
N PHE A 316 -22.79 -0.09 14.96
CA PHE A 316 -22.95 -1.53 15.16
C PHE A 316 -24.43 -1.92 15.28
N ALA A 317 -25.20 -1.22 16.11
CA ALA A 317 -26.63 -1.47 16.27
C ALA A 317 -27.38 -1.20 14.96
N PHE A 318 -26.98 -0.15 14.23
CA PHE A 318 -27.54 0.18 12.92
C PHE A 318 -27.31 -0.95 11.91
N LEU A 319 -26.07 -1.41 11.72
CA LEU A 319 -25.76 -2.53 10.81
C LEU A 319 -26.43 -3.83 11.23
N CYS A 320 -26.53 -4.10 12.54
CA CYS A 320 -27.25 -5.27 13.05
C CYS A 320 -28.75 -5.21 12.72
N GLY A 321 -29.36 -4.02 12.88
CA GLY A 321 -30.76 -3.79 12.51
C GLY A 321 -31.02 -3.99 11.02
N PHE A 322 -30.14 -3.46 10.16
CA PHE A 322 -30.22 -3.64 8.71
C PHE A 322 -29.99 -5.10 8.29
N SER A 323 -29.01 -5.77 8.87
CA SER A 323 -28.76 -7.20 8.67
C SER A 323 -29.98 -8.06 9.01
N PHE A 324 -30.70 -7.74 10.09
CA PHE A 324 -31.96 -8.41 10.42
C PHE A 324 -33.10 -8.07 9.44
N PHE A 325 -33.19 -6.80 9.00
CA PHE A 325 -34.16 -6.38 8.00
C PHE A 325 -33.94 -7.09 6.66
N GLU A 326 -32.70 -7.18 6.18
CA GLU A 326 -32.35 -7.90 4.96
C GLU A 326 -32.60 -9.42 5.07
N ALA A 327 -32.37 -10.01 6.24
CA ALA A 327 -32.74 -11.40 6.50
C ALA A 327 -34.25 -11.65 6.32
N ILE A 328 -35.09 -10.72 6.79
CA ILE A 328 -36.55 -10.78 6.60
C ILE A 328 -36.90 -10.64 5.12
N LEU A 329 -36.30 -9.67 4.41
CA LEU A 329 -36.52 -9.50 2.97
C LEU A 329 -36.10 -10.74 2.16
N ALA A 330 -34.98 -11.37 2.54
CA ALA A 330 -34.51 -12.60 1.91
C ALA A 330 -35.50 -13.76 2.11
N MET A 331 -36.15 -13.85 3.27
CA MET A 331 -37.21 -14.83 3.52
C MET A 331 -38.43 -14.59 2.62
N GLN A 332 -38.84 -13.33 2.43
CA GLN A 332 -39.96 -12.97 1.55
C GLN A 332 -39.67 -13.22 0.07
N ARG A 333 -38.40 -13.20 -0.34
CA ARG A 333 -38.00 -13.48 -1.72
C ARG A 333 -38.40 -14.88 -2.19
N ASP A 334 -38.27 -15.91 -1.35
CA ASP A 334 -38.51 -17.30 -1.76
C ASP A 334 -40.00 -17.54 -2.08
N SER A 335 -40.90 -16.96 -1.28
CA SER A 335 -42.35 -17.04 -1.55
C SER A 335 -42.76 -16.43 -2.90
N LEU A 336 -42.04 -15.40 -3.37
CA LEU A 336 -42.34 -14.73 -4.63
C LEU A 336 -41.89 -15.54 -5.85
N ILE A 337 -40.74 -16.23 -5.75
CA ILE A 337 -40.24 -17.09 -6.83
C ILE A 337 -41.19 -18.27 -7.06
N ILE A 338 -41.74 -18.84 -5.97
CA ILE A 338 -42.71 -19.93 -6.04
C ILE A 338 -44.01 -19.45 -6.71
N LEU A 339 -44.49 -18.24 -6.38
CA LEU A 339 -45.72 -17.68 -6.97
C LEU A 339 -45.56 -17.34 -8.47
N ASP A 340 -44.41 -16.81 -8.88
CA ASP A 340 -44.08 -16.53 -10.29
C ASP A 340 -43.94 -17.83 -11.11
N GLN A 341 -43.34 -18.87 -10.51
CA GLN A 341 -43.29 -20.20 -11.14
C GLN A 341 -44.68 -20.83 -11.27
N GLN A 342 -45.54 -20.72 -10.26
CA GLN A 342 -46.91 -21.24 -10.29
C GLN A 342 -47.76 -20.55 -11.36
N THR A 343 -47.65 -19.23 -11.51
CA THR A 343 -48.38 -18.48 -12.54
C THR A 343 -47.87 -18.79 -13.95
N GLN A 344 -46.56 -18.98 -14.14
CA GLN A 344 -46.00 -19.42 -15.42
C GLN A 344 -46.39 -20.86 -15.78
N VAL A 345 -46.37 -21.79 -14.82
CA VAL A 345 -46.78 -23.18 -15.03
C VAL A 345 -48.29 -23.28 -15.30
N MET A 346 -49.11 -22.50 -14.58
CA MET A 346 -50.55 -22.39 -14.83
C MET A 346 -50.84 -21.75 -16.20
N ALA A 347 -50.03 -20.79 -16.65
CA ALA A 347 -50.13 -20.21 -18.00
C ALA A 347 -49.70 -21.18 -19.11
N LEU A 348 -48.82 -22.14 -18.81
CA LEU A 348 -48.36 -23.19 -19.73
C LEU A 348 -49.25 -24.45 -19.74
N GLY A 349 -50.28 -24.51 -18.89
CA GLY A 349 -51.32 -25.53 -18.91
C GLY A 349 -50.98 -26.86 -18.24
N ASP A 350 -49.91 -26.92 -17.44
CA ASP A 350 -49.54 -28.10 -16.67
C ASP A 350 -50.12 -28.02 -15.24
N LEU A 351 -50.80 -29.08 -14.78
CA LEU A 351 -51.65 -29.07 -13.57
C LEU A 351 -51.04 -29.82 -12.38
N VAL A 352 -49.73 -29.99 -12.34
CA VAL A 352 -49.05 -30.58 -11.17
C VAL A 352 -47.93 -29.65 -10.72
N VAL A 353 -48.25 -28.77 -9.78
CA VAL A 353 -47.24 -28.08 -8.97
C VAL A 353 -47.21 -28.76 -7.60
N GLU A 354 -46.14 -29.51 -7.35
CA GLU A 354 -45.83 -30.04 -6.03
C GLU A 354 -45.47 -28.86 -5.12
N GLU A 355 -46.23 -28.60 -4.05
CA GLU A 355 -45.86 -27.55 -3.08
C GLU A 355 -44.55 -27.96 -2.38
N PRO A 356 -43.49 -27.13 -2.44
CA PRO A 356 -42.30 -27.38 -1.65
C PRO A 356 -42.62 -27.01 -0.19
N ALA A 357 -43.15 -27.97 0.56
CA ALA A 357 -43.41 -27.83 1.98
C ALA A 357 -42.10 -27.95 2.77
N GLY A 358 -41.39 -26.84 2.98
CA GLY A 358 -40.25 -26.78 3.90
C GLY A 358 -39.33 -25.57 3.71
N VAL A 359 -38.48 -25.31 4.70
CA VAL A 359 -37.38 -24.34 4.59
C VAL A 359 -36.39 -24.89 3.56
N SER A 360 -36.32 -24.27 2.38
CA SER A 360 -35.40 -24.68 1.33
C SER A 360 -33.94 -24.40 1.76
N LEU A 361 -33.00 -25.27 1.38
CA LEU A 361 -31.57 -25.01 1.60
C LEU A 361 -31.13 -23.68 0.94
N ILE A 362 -31.81 -23.32 -0.14
CA ILE A 362 -31.62 -22.05 -0.86
C ILE A 362 -32.06 -20.86 0.00
N MET A 363 -33.20 -20.94 0.70
CA MET A 363 -33.67 -19.90 1.62
C MET A 363 -32.66 -19.67 2.75
N ILE A 364 -32.16 -20.74 3.38
CA ILE A 364 -31.17 -20.63 4.46
C ILE A 364 -29.88 -19.96 3.93
N ALA A 365 -29.41 -20.37 2.76
CA ALA A 365 -28.23 -19.77 2.14
C ALA A 365 -28.42 -18.29 1.81
N GLN A 366 -29.60 -17.89 1.33
CA GLN A 366 -29.91 -16.49 1.03
C GLN A 366 -30.05 -15.63 2.28
N ILE A 367 -30.68 -16.15 3.34
CA ILE A 367 -30.77 -15.46 4.63
C ILE A 367 -29.37 -15.27 5.23
N MET A 368 -28.55 -16.32 5.23
CA MET A 368 -27.17 -16.23 5.72
C MET A 368 -26.36 -15.22 4.91
N LEU A 369 -26.51 -15.21 3.58
CA LEU A 369 -25.86 -14.24 2.71
C LEU A 369 -26.32 -12.81 3.00
N ALA A 370 -27.64 -12.57 3.12
CA ALA A 370 -28.23 -11.27 3.46
C ALA A 370 -27.74 -10.76 4.82
N VAL A 371 -27.63 -11.64 5.83
CA VAL A 371 -27.08 -11.25 7.13
C VAL A 371 -25.61 -10.84 7.01
N VAL A 372 -24.81 -11.56 6.23
CA VAL A 372 -23.35 -11.37 6.16
C VAL A 372 -22.94 -10.17 5.32
N ILE A 373 -23.69 -9.81 4.26
CA ILE A 373 -23.24 -8.77 3.32
C ILE A 373 -23.07 -7.39 3.96
N PRO A 374 -23.98 -6.86 4.81
CA PRO A 374 -23.77 -5.56 5.48
C PRO A 374 -22.45 -5.50 6.27
N TRP A 375 -22.05 -6.60 6.90
CA TRP A 375 -20.76 -6.71 7.60
C TRP A 375 -19.59 -6.77 6.63
N LEU A 376 -19.75 -7.46 5.50
CA LEU A 376 -18.74 -7.52 4.46
C LEU A 376 -18.51 -6.14 3.83
N LEU A 377 -19.58 -5.35 3.63
CA LEU A 377 -19.52 -3.95 3.23
C LEU A 377 -18.80 -3.08 4.27
N ALA A 378 -19.01 -3.33 5.56
CA ALA A 378 -18.28 -2.63 6.61
C ALA A 378 -16.77 -2.94 6.57
N ILE A 379 -16.38 -4.20 6.37
CA ILE A 379 -14.98 -4.61 6.22
C ILE A 379 -14.34 -3.97 4.99
N ALA A 380 -15.12 -3.72 3.94
CA ALA A 380 -14.66 -3.05 2.72
C ALA A 380 -14.11 -1.64 2.97
N ALA A 381 -14.41 -1.01 4.12
CA ALA A 381 -13.81 0.26 4.51
C ALA A 381 -12.28 0.18 4.69
N ILE A 382 -11.72 -0.99 5.04
CA ILE A 382 -10.28 -1.19 5.23
C ILE A 382 -9.50 -1.02 3.91
N PRO A 383 -9.79 -1.79 2.84
CA PRO A 383 -9.14 -1.57 1.56
C PRO A 383 -9.51 -0.20 0.96
N LEU A 384 -10.73 0.31 1.21
CA LEU A 384 -11.12 1.65 0.75
C LEU A 384 -10.19 2.73 1.32
N GLU A 385 -9.83 2.68 2.60
CA GLU A 385 -8.86 3.61 3.19
C GLU A 385 -7.51 3.55 2.45
N THR A 386 -7.02 2.34 2.18
CA THR A 386 -5.77 2.13 1.45
C THR A 386 -5.87 2.73 0.04
N VAL A 387 -6.98 2.52 -0.65
CA VAL A 387 -7.24 3.10 -1.98
C VAL A 387 -7.27 4.62 -1.90
N VAL A 388 -8.00 5.21 -0.96
CA VAL A 388 -8.11 6.67 -0.82
C VAL A 388 -6.73 7.29 -0.55
N LYS A 389 -5.99 6.79 0.44
CA LYS A 389 -4.66 7.29 0.79
C LYS A 389 -3.70 7.20 -0.39
N ASN A 390 -3.59 6.02 -1.00
CA ASN A 390 -2.66 5.79 -2.10
C ASN A 390 -3.08 6.46 -3.41
N SER A 391 -4.38 6.69 -3.62
CA SER A 391 -4.90 7.39 -4.81
C SER A 391 -4.47 8.86 -4.86
N VAL A 392 -4.39 9.54 -3.72
CA VAL A 392 -3.92 10.93 -3.66
C VAL A 392 -2.44 11.02 -4.04
N PHE A 393 -1.62 10.08 -3.56
CA PHE A 393 -0.22 9.98 -3.96
C PHE A 393 -0.08 9.64 -5.44
N LEU A 394 -0.86 8.66 -5.94
CA LEU A 394 -0.88 8.29 -7.34
C LEU A 394 -1.30 9.46 -8.24
N LEU A 395 -2.33 10.22 -7.86
CA LEU A 395 -2.82 11.38 -8.60
C LEU A 395 -1.74 12.46 -8.74
N ARG A 396 -0.93 12.68 -7.70
CA ARG A 396 0.20 13.62 -7.75
C ARG A 396 1.30 13.13 -8.70
N ILE A 397 1.65 11.84 -8.68
CA ILE A 397 2.64 11.26 -9.61
C ILE A 397 2.13 11.32 -11.05
N VAL A 398 0.90 10.86 -11.29
CA VAL A 398 0.27 10.88 -12.61
C VAL A 398 0.16 12.30 -13.13
N GLY A 399 -0.28 13.24 -12.28
CA GLY A 399 -0.32 14.65 -12.65
C GLY A 399 1.07 15.19 -13.00
N HIS A 400 2.14 14.79 -12.28
CA HIS A 400 3.50 15.20 -12.61
C HIS A 400 3.88 14.70 -14.01
N VAL A 401 3.63 13.42 -14.30
CA VAL A 401 3.89 12.82 -15.61
C VAL A 401 3.11 13.53 -16.72
N ILE A 402 1.84 13.86 -16.48
CA ILE A 402 1.00 14.62 -17.43
C ILE A 402 1.60 16.01 -17.67
N LEU A 403 2.01 16.74 -16.64
CA LEU A 403 2.60 18.07 -16.79
C LEU A 403 3.96 18.02 -17.52
N VAL A 404 4.80 17.01 -17.24
CA VAL A 404 6.05 16.77 -17.99
C VAL A 404 5.76 16.47 -19.45
N PHE A 405 4.78 15.60 -19.73
CA PHE A 405 4.37 15.29 -21.09
C PHE A 405 3.88 16.56 -21.80
N LEU A 406 3.03 17.35 -21.16
CA LEU A 406 2.48 18.57 -21.71
C LEU A 406 3.57 19.62 -21.96
N SER A 407 4.53 19.76 -21.05
CA SER A 407 5.73 20.59 -21.25
C SER A 407 6.50 20.20 -22.51
N ASN A 408 6.79 18.92 -22.68
CA ASN A 408 7.49 18.41 -23.86
C ASN A 408 6.67 18.58 -25.14
N PHE A 409 5.37 18.34 -25.08
CA PHE A 409 4.43 18.53 -26.19
C PHE A 409 4.42 19.98 -26.68
N PHE A 410 4.25 20.95 -25.77
CA PHE A 410 4.26 22.37 -26.11
C PHE A 410 5.62 22.85 -26.62
N ARG A 411 6.72 22.32 -26.08
CA ARG A 411 8.08 22.62 -26.57
C ARG A 411 8.28 22.11 -28.00
N LEU A 412 7.84 20.88 -28.29
CA LEU A 412 7.89 20.31 -29.63
C LEU A 412 7.01 21.11 -30.59
N LEU A 413 5.79 21.45 -30.19
CA LEU A 413 4.87 22.24 -31.01
C LEU A 413 5.43 23.64 -31.30
N SER A 414 6.07 24.29 -30.33
CA SER A 414 6.80 25.56 -30.55
C SER A 414 7.86 25.41 -31.63
N THR A 415 8.67 24.34 -31.59
CA THR A 415 9.71 24.09 -32.59
C THR A 415 9.11 23.84 -33.97
N VAL A 416 8.04 23.05 -34.06
CA VAL A 416 7.32 22.80 -35.33
C VAL A 416 6.75 24.10 -35.91
N VAL A 417 6.06 24.91 -35.10
CA VAL A 417 5.49 26.19 -35.54
C VAL A 417 6.57 27.15 -36.04
N LYS A 418 7.74 27.20 -35.38
CA LYS A 418 8.89 27.99 -35.86
C LYS A 418 9.40 27.49 -37.20
N SER A 419 9.60 26.18 -37.33
CA SER A 419 10.11 25.56 -38.57
C SER A 419 9.14 25.74 -39.74
N VAL A 420 7.84 25.57 -39.49
CA VAL A 420 6.78 25.79 -40.48
C VAL A 420 6.72 27.26 -40.88
N GLY A 421 6.78 28.19 -39.92
CA GLY A 421 6.81 29.63 -40.23
C GLY A 421 8.01 30.02 -41.10
N LEU A 422 9.20 29.50 -40.80
CA LEU A 422 10.40 29.73 -41.61
C LEU A 422 10.30 29.07 -42.99
N PHE A 423 9.72 27.88 -43.08
CA PHE A 423 9.51 27.18 -44.34
C PHE A 423 8.53 27.93 -45.24
N LEU A 424 7.39 28.39 -44.71
CA LEU A 424 6.41 29.18 -45.46
C LEU A 424 7.02 30.49 -45.97
N LEU A 425 7.86 31.16 -45.17
CA LEU A 425 8.57 32.36 -45.61
C LEU A 425 9.52 32.07 -46.78
N ARG A 426 10.26 30.95 -46.73
CA ARG A 426 11.15 30.52 -47.83
C ARG A 426 10.36 30.13 -49.08
N LEU A 427 9.24 29.44 -48.93
CA LEU A 427 8.37 29.07 -50.05
C LEU A 427 7.75 30.31 -50.70
N TYR A 428 7.34 31.28 -49.89
CA TYR A 428 6.86 32.57 -50.37
C TYR A 428 7.95 33.35 -51.14
N ASP A 429 9.18 33.40 -50.61
CA ASP A 429 10.31 34.00 -51.32
C ASP A 429 10.64 33.28 -52.64
N LEU A 430 10.47 31.94 -52.71
CA LEU A 430 10.65 31.16 -53.94
C LEU A 430 9.64 31.53 -55.03
N ILE A 431 8.36 31.70 -54.67
CA ILE A 431 7.30 32.07 -55.61
C ILE A 431 7.54 33.48 -56.20
N ILE A 432 8.08 34.40 -55.40
CA ILE A 432 8.36 35.78 -55.80
C ILE A 432 9.74 35.94 -56.46
N PHE A 433 10.55 34.88 -56.53
CA PHE A 433 11.91 34.92 -57.07
C PHE A 433 11.97 35.34 -58.55
N LEU A 434 10.96 35.00 -59.36
CA LEU A 434 10.92 35.28 -60.80
C LEU A 434 10.95 36.80 -61.12
N PRO A 435 10.04 37.65 -60.57
CA PRO A 435 10.13 39.09 -60.76
C PRO A 435 11.34 39.73 -60.06
N LEU A 436 11.81 39.17 -58.94
CA LEU A 436 12.96 39.70 -58.20
C LEU A 436 14.28 39.57 -59.00
N ALA A 437 14.47 38.45 -59.68
CA ALA A 437 15.64 38.22 -60.53
C ALA A 437 15.70 39.21 -61.70
N ILE A 438 14.55 39.52 -62.31
CA ILE A 438 14.44 40.53 -63.38
C ILE A 438 14.80 41.91 -62.84
N GLU A 439 14.30 42.29 -61.66
CA GLU A 439 14.60 43.57 -61.02
C GLU A 439 16.10 43.72 -60.69
N GLN A 440 16.74 42.67 -60.15
CA GLN A 440 18.17 42.68 -59.82
C GLN A 440 19.05 42.80 -61.07
N VAL A 441 18.70 42.11 -62.16
CA VAL A 441 19.41 42.25 -63.44
C VAL A 441 19.28 43.66 -63.98
N VAL A 442 18.08 44.25 -63.95
CA VAL A 442 17.86 45.64 -64.41
C VAL A 442 18.63 46.65 -63.55
N GLN A 443 18.67 46.48 -62.23
CA GLN A 443 19.44 47.35 -61.34
C GLN A 443 20.96 47.20 -61.58
N THR A 444 21.46 45.99 -61.80
CA THR A 444 22.88 45.75 -62.09
C THR A 444 23.31 46.42 -63.39
N VAL A 445 22.48 46.35 -64.44
CA VAL A 445 22.71 47.06 -65.71
C VAL A 445 22.66 48.59 -65.52
N ARG A 446 21.73 49.08 -64.70
CA ARG A 446 21.56 50.53 -64.44
C ARG A 446 22.70 51.11 -63.58
N HIS A 447 23.29 50.32 -62.68
CA HIS A 447 24.46 50.70 -61.90
C HIS A 447 25.75 50.62 -62.73
N ALA A 448 25.90 49.62 -63.61
CA ALA A 448 27.00 49.56 -64.57
C ALA A 448 27.02 50.76 -65.52
N GLY A 449 25.84 51.28 -65.92
CA GLY A 449 25.73 52.49 -66.74
C GLY A 449 26.05 53.82 -66.02
N LYS A 450 26.06 53.85 -64.69
CA LYS A 450 26.41 55.06 -63.89
C LYS A 450 27.90 55.14 -63.55
N ALA A 451 28.63 54.01 -63.56
CA ALA A 451 30.07 53.99 -63.33
C ALA A 451 30.90 54.46 -64.55
N GLY A 452 30.25 54.71 -65.70
CA GLY A 452 30.90 55.06 -66.97
C GLY A 452 30.86 56.53 -67.37
N LYS A 453 30.58 57.48 -66.47
CA LYS A 453 30.72 58.93 -66.78
C LYS A 453 32.08 59.45 -66.30
N PRO A 454 33.03 59.76 -67.20
CA PRO A 454 34.24 60.46 -66.83
C PRO A 454 33.92 61.91 -66.48
N ASP A 455 34.60 62.39 -65.45
CA ASP A 455 34.52 63.73 -64.87
C ASP A 455 35.24 64.71 -65.82
N GLU A 456 34.51 65.34 -66.74
CA GLU A 456 35.01 66.43 -67.59
C GLU A 456 34.22 67.71 -67.31
N ALA A 457 34.78 68.57 -66.44
CA ALA A 457 34.80 70.03 -66.60
C ALA A 457 35.46 70.70 -65.37
N ARG A 458 36.79 70.81 -65.41
CA ARG A 458 37.56 71.82 -64.66
C ARG A 458 38.52 72.50 -65.63
N THR A 459 38.07 73.61 -66.20
CA THR A 459 38.89 74.77 -66.60
C THR A 459 37.98 75.98 -66.67
#